data_AF-A0A9E3RTJ2-F1
#
_entry.id   AF-A0A9E3RTJ2-F1
#
_cell.length_a   1.000
_cell.length_b   1.000
_cell.length_c   1.000
_cell.angle_alpha   90.00
_cell.angle_beta   90.00
_cell.angle_gamma   90.00
#
_symmetry.space_group_name_H-M   'P 1'
#
loop_
_entity.id
_entity.type
_entity.pdbx_description
1 polymer ?
#
loop_
_entity_poly.entity_id
_entity_poly.type
_entity_poly.pdbx_seq_one_letter_code
_entity_poly.pdbx_strand_id
1 'polypeptide(L)'
;SGLRWGFQLRPEHLGCSEKGRSATSCYVEITTPPEHTKHSGATKPKRPHGQQAEFLNAVRQAVSDLGSPLPQGSRYPIGREGVTRETVRKYAEKLGFSDGATEASKRSMINRHIRTLAGNGHLGQHGDLVWLLG
;
A
#
# COMPACT_ATOMS: atom_id res chain seq x y z
N SER A 1 2.96 4.90 -11.98
CA SER A 1 3.78 4.75 -10.76
C SER A 1 5.22 4.57 -11.18
N GLY A 2 6.14 5.38 -10.66
CA GLY A 2 7.59 5.25 -10.93
C GLY A 2 8.33 4.82 -9.66
N LEU A 3 9.40 4.06 -9.81
CA LEU A 3 10.36 3.80 -8.74
C LEU A 3 11.53 4.78 -8.92
N ARG A 4 11.94 5.45 -7.85
CA ARG A 4 13.16 6.27 -7.85
C ARG A 4 14.29 5.46 -7.22
N TRP A 5 15.44 5.51 -7.87
CA TRP A 5 16.66 4.87 -7.42
C TRP A 5 17.76 5.92 -7.34
N GLY A 6 18.48 5.92 -6.23
CA GLY A 6 19.77 6.59 -6.12
C GLY A 6 20.86 5.58 -6.50
N PHE A 7 21.70 5.96 -7.45
CA PHE A 7 22.92 5.22 -7.76
C PHE A 7 24.07 6.19 -7.92
N GLN A 8 25.27 5.75 -7.57
CA GLN A 8 26.50 6.47 -7.80
C GLN A 8 27.42 5.65 -8.68
N LEU A 9 28.03 6.30 -9.66
CA LEU A 9 29.09 5.70 -10.47
C LEU A 9 30.42 5.91 -9.75
N ARG A 10 31.06 4.82 -9.36
CA ARG A 10 32.42 4.87 -8.81
C ARG A 10 33.40 4.53 -9.94
N PRO A 11 34.31 5.46 -10.31
CA PRO A 11 35.34 5.14 -11.28
C PRO A 11 36.33 4.16 -10.66
N GLU A 12 36.65 3.10 -11.39
CA GLU A 12 37.62 2.08 -11.03
C GLU A 12 38.68 1.97 -12.13
N HIS A 13 39.94 2.09 -11.74
CA HIS A 13 41.05 1.99 -12.68
C HIS A 13 41.43 0.52 -12.85
N LEU A 14 41.23 -0.01 -14.06
CA LEU A 14 41.52 -1.43 -14.38
C LEU A 14 42.96 -1.64 -14.89
N GLY A 15 43.82 -0.64 -14.78
CA GLY A 15 45.19 -0.66 -15.28
C GLY A 15 45.29 -0.31 -16.77
N CYS A 16 46.45 -0.59 -17.35
CA CYS A 16 46.73 -0.33 -18.77
C CYS A 16 46.73 -1.64 -19.57
N SER A 17 46.10 -1.62 -20.75
CA SER A 17 46.26 -2.70 -21.74
C SER A 17 47.70 -2.74 -22.27
N GLU A 18 48.10 -3.86 -22.88
CA GLU A 18 49.45 -4.07 -23.46
C GLU A 18 49.88 -2.99 -24.47
N LYS A 19 48.93 -2.20 -25.01
CA LYS A 19 49.19 -1.08 -25.92
C LYS A 19 49.22 0.29 -25.23
N GLY A 20 49.37 0.33 -23.91
CA GLY A 20 49.52 1.56 -23.12
C GLY A 20 48.25 2.39 -22.96
N ARG A 21 47.07 1.88 -23.38
CA ARG A 21 45.79 2.57 -23.15
C ARG A 21 45.27 2.22 -21.76
N SER A 22 45.06 3.23 -20.93
CA SER A 22 44.41 3.11 -19.62
C SER A 22 42.95 2.69 -19.78
N ALA A 23 42.59 1.56 -19.17
CA ALA A 23 41.21 1.10 -19.08
C ALA A 23 40.59 1.62 -17.78
N THR A 24 39.53 2.42 -17.90
CA THR A 24 38.75 2.87 -16.75
C THR A 24 37.37 2.22 -16.85
N SER A 25 36.95 1.56 -15.78
CA SER A 25 35.60 1.02 -15.65
C SER A 25 34.84 1.83 -14.60
N CYS A 26 33.54 1.62 -14.52
CA CYS A 26 32.76 2.06 -13.39
C CYS A 26 31.86 0.92 -12.95
N TYR A 27 31.74 0.72 -11.64
CA TYR A 27 30.68 -0.10 -11.09
C TYR A 27 29.57 0.81 -10.54
N VAL A 28 28.34 0.32 -10.67
CA VAL A 28 27.14 1.02 -10.21
C VAL A 28 26.91 0.62 -8.76
N GLU A 29 27.07 1.57 -7.85
CA GLU A 29 26.74 1.39 -6.45
C GLU A 29 25.32 1.91 -6.21
N ILE A 30 24.41 1.04 -5.76
CA ILE A 30 23.05 1.44 -5.39
C ILE A 30 23.12 2.11 -4.01
N THR A 31 22.95 3.43 -3.96
CA THR A 31 23.11 4.22 -2.73
C THR A 31 21.84 4.30 -1.91
N THR A 32 20.67 4.08 -2.53
CA THR A 32 19.39 3.99 -1.82
C THR A 32 18.50 2.89 -2.42
N PRO A 33 17.90 2.02 -1.59
CA PRO A 33 16.90 1.06 -2.07
C PRO A 33 15.70 1.78 -2.70
N PRO A 34 14.90 1.09 -3.54
CA PRO A 34 13.80 1.72 -4.26
C PRO A 34 12.75 2.24 -3.28
N GLU A 35 12.71 3.56 -3.11
CA GLU A 35 11.62 4.19 -2.40
C GLU A 35 10.47 4.42 -3.37
N HIS A 36 9.29 3.95 -2.98
CA HIS A 36 8.06 4.42 -3.61
C HIS A 36 8.03 5.94 -3.49
N THR A 37 7.88 6.64 -4.61
CA THR A 37 7.66 8.08 -4.61
C THR A 37 6.47 8.38 -3.73
N LYS A 38 6.71 8.78 -2.48
CA LYS A 38 5.68 9.30 -1.58
C LYS A 38 5.08 10.47 -2.34
N HIS A 39 3.79 10.37 -2.68
CA HIS A 39 3.07 11.49 -3.27
C HIS A 39 3.34 12.72 -2.38
N SER A 40 4.08 13.67 -2.93
CA SER A 40 4.38 14.94 -2.31
C SER A 40 3.05 15.66 -2.07
N GLY A 41 2.59 15.66 -0.82
CA GLY A 41 1.30 16.26 -0.45
C GLY A 41 0.58 15.58 0.72
N ALA A 42 1.29 14.93 1.66
CA ALA A 42 0.67 14.37 2.87
C ALA A 42 0.24 15.51 3.82
N THR A 43 -0.85 16.18 3.46
CA THR A 43 -1.72 16.84 4.43
C THR A 43 -2.12 15.77 5.44
N LYS A 44 -1.96 16.03 6.75
CA LYS A 44 -2.31 15.06 7.80
C LYS A 44 -3.65 14.39 7.45
N PRO A 45 -3.75 13.04 7.50
CA PRO A 45 -4.95 12.35 7.08
C PRO A 45 -6.12 12.90 7.88
N LYS A 46 -7.10 13.50 7.18
CA LYS A 46 -8.29 14.05 7.83
C LYS A 46 -8.96 12.91 8.60
N ARG A 47 -9.33 13.17 9.85
CA ARG A 47 -10.06 12.19 10.67
C ARG A 47 -11.36 11.82 9.92
N PRO A 48 -11.63 10.52 9.73
CA PRO A 48 -12.87 10.09 9.11
C PRO A 48 -14.04 10.48 10.01
N HIS A 49 -15.16 10.86 9.41
CA HIS A 49 -16.38 11.29 10.10
C HIS A 49 -17.62 10.68 9.45
N GLY A 50 -18.73 10.62 10.19
CA GLY A 50 -19.98 10.00 9.74
C GLY A 50 -19.78 8.56 9.27
N GLN A 51 -20.41 8.22 8.13
CA GLN A 51 -20.33 6.88 7.52
C GLN A 51 -18.90 6.38 7.28
N GLN A 52 -17.91 7.26 7.06
CA GLN A 52 -16.52 6.81 6.89
C GLN A 52 -15.91 6.31 8.20
N ALA A 53 -16.28 6.92 9.33
CA ALA A 53 -15.81 6.50 10.65
C ALA A 53 -16.46 5.17 11.05
N GLU A 54 -17.77 5.05 10.82
CA GLU A 54 -18.53 3.81 11.06
C GLU A 54 -18.00 2.66 10.19
N PHE A 55 -17.76 2.91 8.90
CA PHE A 55 -17.19 1.90 8.01
C PHE A 55 -15.75 1.52 8.43
N LEU A 56 -14.93 2.49 8.85
CA LEU A 56 -13.60 2.18 9.37
C LEU A 56 -13.67 1.32 10.64
N ASN A 57 -14.64 1.57 11.52
CA ASN A 57 -14.89 0.72 12.69
C ASN A 57 -15.33 -0.69 12.29
N ALA A 58 -16.14 -0.84 11.24
CA ALA A 58 -16.49 -2.14 10.66
C ALA A 58 -15.24 -2.92 10.22
N VAL A 59 -14.31 -2.23 9.53
CA VAL A 59 -13.05 -2.83 9.09
C VAL A 59 -12.16 -3.19 10.29
N ARG A 60 -12.11 -2.34 11.32
CA ARG A 60 -11.38 -2.65 12.56
C ARG A 60 -11.90 -3.90 13.23
N GLN A 61 -13.23 -4.02 13.34
CA GLN A 61 -13.87 -5.21 13.91
C GLN A 61 -13.58 -6.45 13.06
N ALA A 62 -13.71 -6.35 11.74
CA ALA A 62 -13.41 -7.45 10.83
C ALA A 62 -11.96 -7.95 10.95
N VAL A 63 -10.98 -7.04 11.03
CA VAL A 63 -9.57 -7.38 11.23
C VAL A 63 -9.33 -7.96 12.63
N SER A 64 -9.97 -7.41 13.67
CA SER A 64 -9.85 -7.95 15.03
C SER A 64 -10.40 -9.38 15.15
N ASP A 65 -11.49 -9.68 14.44
CA ASP A 65 -12.20 -10.95 14.58
C ASP A 65 -11.65 -12.03 13.65
N LEU A 66 -11.25 -11.66 12.43
CA LEU A 66 -10.90 -12.58 11.35
C LEU A 66 -9.60 -12.20 10.62
N GLY A 67 -8.80 -11.31 11.20
CA GLY A 67 -7.52 -10.90 10.66
C GLY A 67 -6.62 -12.11 10.40
N SER A 68 -6.05 -12.15 9.20
CA SER A 68 -5.02 -13.12 8.84
C SER A 68 -3.73 -12.38 8.48
N PRO A 69 -2.55 -12.94 8.78
CA PRO A 69 -1.29 -12.36 8.36
C PRO A 69 -1.28 -12.06 6.86
N LEU A 70 -0.85 -10.85 6.50
CA LEU A 70 -0.69 -10.50 5.10
C LEU A 70 0.43 -11.32 4.45
N PRO A 71 0.33 -11.66 3.15
CA PRO A 71 1.41 -12.32 2.43
C PRO A 71 2.72 -11.54 2.52
N GLN A 72 3.84 -12.25 2.60
CA GLN A 72 5.16 -11.60 2.57
C GLN A 72 5.43 -11.02 1.17
N GLY A 73 5.86 -9.76 1.12
CA GLY A 73 6.25 -9.10 -0.13
C GLY A 73 6.30 -7.59 0.00
N SER A 74 6.92 -6.92 -0.98
CA SER A 74 7.11 -5.46 -0.99
C SER A 74 5.81 -4.64 -0.96
N ARG A 75 4.66 -5.27 -1.24
CA ARG A 75 3.35 -4.63 -1.34
C ARG A 75 2.60 -4.59 -0.01
N TYR A 76 3.01 -5.40 0.97
CA TYR A 76 2.33 -5.55 2.25
C TYR A 76 3.25 -5.13 3.38
N PRO A 77 2.75 -4.37 4.38
CA PRO A 77 3.54 -4.04 5.56
C PRO A 77 3.83 -5.31 6.39
N ILE A 78 5.06 -5.40 6.88
CA ILE A 78 5.51 -6.52 7.71
C ILE A 78 4.72 -6.55 9.02
N GLY A 79 4.31 -7.75 9.45
CA GLY A 79 3.66 -7.96 10.75
C GLY A 79 2.25 -7.41 10.85
N ARG A 80 1.59 -7.11 9.74
CA ARG A 80 0.19 -6.69 9.74
C ARG A 80 -0.74 -7.81 9.29
N GLU A 81 -1.94 -7.72 9.84
CA GLU A 81 -3.07 -8.56 9.47
C GLU A 81 -4.01 -7.81 8.54
N GLY A 82 -4.67 -8.56 7.67
CA GLY A 82 -5.69 -8.05 6.78
C GLY A 82 -6.83 -9.04 6.63
N VAL A 83 -7.86 -8.57 5.95
CA VAL A 83 -9.08 -9.32 5.64
C VAL A 83 -9.44 -9.14 4.17
N THR A 84 -10.27 -10.03 3.64
CA THR A 84 -10.77 -9.91 2.27
C THR A 84 -11.84 -8.83 2.16
N ARG A 85 -12.07 -8.30 0.95
CA ARG A 85 -13.18 -7.36 0.69
C ARG A 85 -14.53 -8.02 0.97
N GLU A 86 -14.63 -9.33 0.77
CA GLU A 86 -15.84 -10.09 1.10
C GLU A 86 -16.11 -10.09 2.62
N THR A 87 -15.08 -10.28 3.44
CA THR A 87 -15.21 -10.18 4.89
C THR A 87 -15.62 -8.78 5.33
N VAL A 88 -14.97 -7.73 4.80
CA VAL A 88 -15.35 -6.34 5.08
C VAL A 88 -16.81 -6.09 4.71
N ARG A 89 -17.25 -6.63 3.57
CA ARG A 89 -18.64 -6.53 3.13
C ARG A 89 -19.62 -7.15 4.13
N LYS A 90 -19.37 -8.39 4.58
CA LYS A 90 -20.22 -9.07 5.57
C LYS A 90 -20.34 -8.26 6.86
N TYR A 91 -19.26 -7.63 7.31
CA TYR A 91 -19.27 -6.78 8.50
C TYR A 91 -19.99 -5.44 8.28
N ALA A 92 -19.81 -4.82 7.12
CA ALA A 92 -20.52 -3.58 6.78
C ALA A 92 -22.04 -3.81 6.71
N GLU A 93 -22.48 -4.92 6.11
CA GLU A 93 -23.91 -5.29 6.03
C GLU A 93 -24.51 -5.54 7.41
N LYS A 94 -23.79 -6.23 8.31
CA LYS A 94 -24.21 -6.39 9.72
C LYS A 94 -24.41 -5.08 10.47
N LEU A 95 -23.73 -4.01 10.04
CA LEU A 95 -23.82 -2.68 10.64
C LEU A 95 -24.83 -1.76 9.91
N GLY A 96 -25.61 -2.30 8.96
CA GLY A 96 -26.69 -1.55 8.30
C GLY A 96 -26.24 -0.68 7.12
N PHE A 97 -25.03 -0.84 6.59
CA PHE A 97 -24.55 -0.07 5.42
C PHE A 97 -25.28 -0.35 4.10
N SER A 98 -26.31 -1.22 4.12
CA SER A 98 -26.84 -1.84 2.91
C SER A 98 -28.36 -1.88 2.80
N ASP A 99 -29.09 -1.19 3.68
CA ASP A 99 -30.55 -1.25 3.66
C ASP A 99 -31.12 -0.72 2.33
N GLY A 100 -31.95 -1.53 1.68
CA GLY A 100 -32.70 -1.17 0.48
C GLY A 100 -31.92 -1.15 -0.86
N ALA A 101 -30.62 -1.45 -0.87
CA ALA A 101 -29.79 -1.41 -2.09
C ALA A 101 -29.65 -2.76 -2.80
N THR A 102 -29.50 -2.77 -4.13
CA THR A 102 -29.12 -3.98 -4.89
C THR A 102 -27.70 -4.45 -4.53
N GLU A 103 -27.40 -5.73 -4.73
CA GLU A 103 -26.06 -6.31 -4.49
C GLU A 103 -24.94 -5.58 -5.24
N ALA A 104 -25.21 -5.14 -6.48
CA ALA A 104 -24.26 -4.36 -7.27
C ALA A 104 -24.01 -2.97 -6.66
N SER A 105 -25.07 -2.29 -6.21
CA SER A 105 -24.97 -0.99 -5.54
C SER A 105 -24.19 -1.09 -4.23
N LYS A 106 -24.44 -2.13 -3.41
CA LYS A 106 -23.69 -2.39 -2.17
C LYS A 106 -22.20 -2.58 -2.44
N ARG A 107 -21.85 -3.43 -3.41
CA ARG A 107 -20.45 -3.66 -3.81
C ARG A 107 -19.77 -2.37 -4.28
N SER A 108 -20.48 -1.56 -5.06
CA SER A 108 -19.96 -0.25 -5.52
C SER A 108 -19.71 0.71 -4.35
N MET A 109 -20.67 0.81 -3.42
CA MET A 109 -20.56 1.65 -2.22
C MET A 109 -19.38 1.24 -1.33
N ILE A 110 -19.27 -0.06 -1.02
CA ILE A 110 -18.16 -0.60 -0.20
C ILE A 110 -16.81 -0.32 -0.86
N ASN A 111 -16.69 -0.57 -2.17
CA ASN A 111 -15.46 -0.28 -2.91
C ASN A 111 -15.13 1.22 -2.91
N ARG A 112 -16.13 2.10 -2.96
CA ARG A 112 -15.94 3.54 -2.83
C ARG A 112 -15.38 3.90 -1.46
N HIS A 113 -15.96 3.38 -0.36
CA HIS A 113 -15.45 3.64 0.99
C HIS A 113 -14.02 3.13 1.19
N ILE A 114 -13.70 1.92 0.71
CA ILE A 114 -12.34 1.36 0.76
C ILE A 114 -11.37 2.28 0.00
N ARG A 115 -11.70 2.70 -1.23
CA ARG A 115 -10.85 3.60 -2.02
C ARG A 115 -10.65 4.95 -1.34
N THR A 116 -11.70 5.53 -0.78
CA THR A 116 -11.62 6.83 -0.09
C THR A 116 -10.76 6.72 1.17
N LEU A 117 -10.97 5.72 2.01
CA LEU A 117 -10.18 5.53 3.22
C LEU A 117 -8.72 5.16 2.91
N ALA A 118 -8.48 4.42 1.83
CA ALA A 118 -7.12 4.13 1.37
C ALA A 118 -6.41 5.37 0.80
N GLY A 119 -7.11 6.17 -0.01
CA GLY A 119 -6.59 7.45 -0.50
C GLY A 119 -6.29 8.45 0.62
N ASN A 120 -7.05 8.37 1.72
CA ASN A 120 -6.83 9.17 2.93
C ASN A 120 -5.81 8.56 3.90
N GLY A 121 -5.17 7.44 3.57
CA GLY A 121 -4.12 6.83 4.41
C GLY A 121 -4.62 6.09 5.65
N HIS A 122 -5.91 5.77 5.76
CA HIS A 122 -6.46 4.99 6.89
C HIS A 122 -6.44 3.48 6.64
N LEU A 123 -6.46 3.06 5.37
CA LEU A 123 -6.46 1.67 4.95
C LEU A 123 -5.39 1.41 3.90
N GLY A 124 -4.83 0.20 3.91
CA GLY A 124 -4.12 -0.34 2.76
C GLY A 124 -5.04 -1.27 1.99
N GLN A 125 -4.86 -1.32 0.67
CA GLN A 125 -5.54 -2.29 -0.18
C GLN A 125 -4.60 -2.81 -1.26
N HIS A 126 -4.65 -4.11 -1.52
CA HIS A 126 -4.03 -4.73 -2.68
C HIS A 126 -4.80 -6.00 -3.05
N GLY A 127 -5.18 -6.10 -4.33
CA GLY A 127 -6.08 -7.17 -4.78
C GLY A 127 -7.37 -7.19 -3.97
N ASP A 128 -7.66 -8.35 -3.37
CA ASP A 128 -8.82 -8.57 -2.51
C ASP A 128 -8.55 -8.31 -1.02
N LEU A 129 -7.31 -7.98 -0.63
CA LEU A 129 -6.95 -7.76 0.77
C LEU A 129 -7.08 -6.28 1.15
N VAL A 130 -7.56 -6.07 2.37
CA VAL A 130 -7.71 -4.78 3.05
C VAL A 130 -7.12 -4.90 4.45
N TRP A 131 -6.35 -3.90 4.87
CA TRP A 131 -5.75 -3.84 6.20
C TRP A 131 -5.78 -2.42 6.74
N LEU A 132 -5.68 -2.28 8.07
CA LEU A 132 -5.59 -0.99 8.72
C LEU A 132 -4.19 -0.38 8.52
N LEU A 133 -4.13 0.92 8.27
CA LEU A 133 -2.92 1.72 8.44
C LEU A 133 -2.98 2.42 9.80
N GLY A 134 -1.83 2.46 10.48
CA GLY A 134 -1.68 3.06 11.81
C GLY A 134 -1.18 4.48 11.70
#